data_AF-A0A1V0ABR1-F1
#
_entry.id   AF-A0A1V0ABR1-F1
#
_cell.length_a   1.000
_cell.length_b   1.000
_cell.length_c   1.000
_cell.angle_alpha   90.00
_cell.angle_beta   90.00
_cell.angle_gamma   90.00
#
_symmetry.space_group_name_H-M   'P 1'
#
loop_
_entity.id
_entity.type
_entity.pdbx_description
1 polymer ?
#
loop_
_entity_poly.entity_id
_entity_poly.type
_entity_poly.pdbx_seq_one_letter_code
_entity_poly.pdbx_strand_id
1 'polypeptide(L)'
;MSVFDPTPCRRCGDPVLTAHVLDGDRVLLNAEPVVGGTITAWPVGSNPGNMFLRCAVRPDRALPPYDMPAHEKKRWDGRAAAASRAWYVLHVHGKTSQQIVEMPRRQTT
;
A
#
# COMPACT_ATOMS: atom_id res chain seq x y z
N MET A 1 4.26 20.75 6.78
CA MET A 1 4.82 19.41 6.55
C MET A 1 3.75 18.43 6.98
N SER A 2 3.20 17.69 6.02
CA SER A 2 2.27 16.63 6.36
C SER A 2 3.08 15.48 6.99
N VAL A 3 2.50 14.73 7.92
CA VAL A 3 3.20 13.59 8.55
C VAL A 3 3.51 12.47 7.53
N PHE A 4 3.04 12.62 6.29
CA PHE A 4 3.15 11.63 5.22
C PHE A 4 4.01 12.09 4.05
N ASP A 5 4.74 13.19 4.20
CA ASP A 5 5.69 13.62 3.20
C ASP A 5 6.80 12.54 3.10
N PRO A 6 7.09 12.01 1.90
CA PRO A 6 8.12 11.00 1.73
C PRO A 6 9.47 11.47 2.30
N THR A 7 10.14 10.58 3.02
CA THR A 7 11.47 10.85 3.58
C THR A 7 12.52 10.04 2.81
N PRO A 8 13.74 10.55 2.63
CA PRO A 8 14.79 9.79 1.98
C PRO A 8 15.21 8.60 2.85
N CYS A 9 15.28 7.41 2.24
CA CYS A 9 15.81 6.22 2.88
C CYS A 9 17.29 6.46 3.24
N ARG A 10 17.67 6.19 4.49
CA ARG A 10 19.03 6.44 4.98
C ARG A 10 20.13 5.67 4.25
N ARG A 11 19.78 4.58 3.55
CA ARG A 11 20.76 3.70 2.89
C ARG A 11 20.90 3.94 1.39
N CYS A 12 19.80 4.17 0.67
CA CYS A 12 19.81 4.33 -0.79
C CYS A 12 19.32 5.71 -1.26
N GLY A 13 18.81 6.56 -0.36
CA GLY A 13 18.26 7.87 -0.71
C GLY A 13 16.86 7.85 -1.30
N ASP A 14 16.33 6.69 -1.67
CA ASP A 14 15.00 6.56 -2.29
C ASP A 14 13.88 7.10 -1.37
N PRO A 15 12.83 7.71 -1.93
CA PRO A 15 11.73 8.24 -1.15
C PRO A 15 10.89 7.10 -0.54
N VAL A 16 10.76 7.11 0.78
CA VAL A 16 10.03 6.09 1.55
C VAL A 16 9.02 6.70 2.51
N LEU A 17 7.96 5.92 2.77
CA LEU A 17 6.96 6.16 3.79
C LEU A 17 7.16 5.18 4.94
N THR A 18 7.05 5.64 6.18
CA THR A 18 6.99 4.74 7.34
C THR A 18 5.53 4.41 7.64
N ALA A 19 5.20 3.12 7.68
CA ALA A 19 3.88 2.63 8.07
C ALA A 19 3.98 1.61 9.21
N HIS A 20 2.88 1.45 9.95
CA HIS A 20 2.76 0.54 11.08
C HIS A 20 1.83 -0.61 10.75
N VAL A 21 2.31 -1.84 10.92
CA VAL A 21 1.49 -3.05 10.88
C VAL A 21 0.58 -3.08 12.11
N LEU A 22 -0.59 -3.73 12.01
CA LEU A 22 -1.58 -3.82 13.09
C LEU A 22 -0.98 -4.27 14.44
N ASP A 23 0.05 -5.12 14.39
CA ASP A 23 0.75 -5.69 15.56
C ASP A 23 2.01 -4.92 16.00
N GLY A 24 2.20 -3.68 15.51
CA GLY A 24 3.15 -2.72 16.08
C GLY A 24 4.47 -2.55 15.32
N ASP A 25 4.83 -3.51 14.46
CA ASP A 25 6.06 -3.40 13.67
C ASP A 25 5.98 -2.27 12.64
N ARG A 26 7.07 -1.51 12.54
CA ARG A 26 7.25 -0.47 11.52
C ARG A 26 7.83 -1.08 10.26
N VAL A 27 7.22 -0.76 9.13
CA VAL A 27 7.73 -1.12 7.80
C VAL A 27 8.02 0.16 7.01
N LEU A 28 8.97 0.06 6.10
CA LEU A 28 9.22 1.07 5.08
C LEU A 28 8.54 0.65 3.79
N LEU A 29 7.80 1.58 3.21
CA LEU A 29 7.16 1.43 1.91
C LEU A 29 7.84 2.36 0.92
N ASN A 30 7.99 1.94 -0.34
CA ASN A 30 8.32 2.90 -1.39
C ASN A 30 7.20 3.95 -1.47
N ALA A 31 7.56 5.22 -1.63
CA ALA A 31 6.58 6.31 -1.65
C ALA A 31 5.67 6.30 -2.88
N GLU A 32 6.11 5.67 -3.96
CA GLU A 32 5.35 5.56 -5.21
C GLU A 32 4.52 4.25 -5.23
N PRO A 33 3.17 4.33 -5.16
CA PRO A 33 2.31 3.16 -5.31
C PRO A 33 2.25 2.71 -6.78
N VAL A 34 2.12 1.40 -7.01
CA VAL A 34 2.13 0.78 -8.34
C VAL A 34 1.07 -0.30 -8.48
N VAL A 35 0.60 -0.53 -9.71
CA VAL A 35 -0.25 -1.69 -10.01
C VAL A 35 0.54 -2.97 -9.74
N GLY A 36 -0.10 -3.96 -9.12
CA GLY A 36 0.57 -5.20 -8.70
C GLY A 36 1.22 -5.14 -7.31
N GLY A 37 1.29 -3.96 -6.69
CA GLY A 37 1.67 -3.80 -5.29
C GLY A 37 0.75 -4.59 -4.33
N THR A 38 1.23 -4.76 -3.10
CA THR A 38 0.61 -5.70 -2.13
C THR A 38 0.30 -5.08 -0.79
N ILE A 39 0.60 -3.80 -0.57
CA ILE A 39 0.37 -3.12 0.71
C ILE A 39 -0.53 -1.92 0.49
N THR A 40 -1.61 -1.81 1.26
CA THR A 40 -2.33 -0.54 1.42
C THR A 40 -1.84 0.16 2.67
N ALA A 41 -1.86 1.49 2.66
CA ALA A 41 -1.61 2.31 3.82
C ALA A 41 -2.69 3.39 3.92
N TRP A 42 -3.13 3.68 5.14
CA TRP A 42 -4.09 4.75 5.40
C TRP A 42 -3.72 5.50 6.69
N PRO A 43 -3.98 6.80 6.73
CA PRO A 43 -3.66 7.61 7.90
C PRO A 43 -4.64 7.29 9.03
N VAL A 44 -4.11 7.21 10.26
CA VAL A 44 -4.88 7.01 11.50
C VAL A 44 -4.47 8.08 12.50
N GLY A 45 -5.44 8.68 13.15
CA GLY A 45 -5.26 9.76 14.12
C GLY A 45 -6.33 10.84 13.96
N SER A 46 -6.62 11.56 15.04
CA SER A 46 -7.57 12.69 15.07
C SER A 46 -6.88 14.06 15.02
N ASN A 47 -5.57 14.10 15.28
CA ASN A 47 -4.77 15.32 15.20
C ASN A 47 -3.93 15.29 13.90
N PRO A 48 -4.13 16.24 12.96
CA PRO A 48 -3.34 16.33 11.73
C PRO A 48 -1.83 16.38 11.93
N GLY A 49 -1.36 16.94 13.05
CA GLY A 49 0.06 17.01 13.40
C GLY A 49 0.63 15.72 14.00
N ASN A 50 -0.21 14.72 14.29
CA ASN A 50 0.17 13.46 14.92
C ASN A 50 -0.60 12.27 14.31
N MET A 51 -0.73 12.24 12.99
CA MET A 51 -1.26 11.09 12.29
C MET A 51 -0.14 10.10 11.97
N PHE A 52 -0.42 8.81 11.94
CA PHE A 52 0.52 7.80 11.47
C PHE A 52 -0.13 6.91 10.41
N LEU A 53 0.66 6.35 9.50
CA LEU A 53 0.13 5.39 8.53
C LEU A 53 -0.01 4.03 9.20
N ARG A 54 -1.21 3.46 9.15
CA ARG A 54 -1.38 2.02 9.32
C ARG A 54 -1.35 1.35 7.96
N CYS A 55 -0.84 0.13 7.90
CA CYS A 55 -0.82 -0.66 6.68
C CYS A 55 -1.37 -2.06 6.87
N ALA A 56 -1.87 -2.64 5.78
CA ALA A 56 -2.28 -4.03 5.69
C ALA A 56 -1.98 -4.59 4.31
N VAL A 57 -1.93 -5.92 4.23
CA VAL A 57 -1.79 -6.64 2.95
C VAL A 57 -3.05 -6.43 2.11
N ARG A 58 -2.85 -6.27 0.81
CA ARG A 58 -3.90 -6.15 -0.20
C ARG A 58 -4.88 -7.33 -0.07
N PRO A 59 -6.19 -7.08 0.09
CA PRO A 59 -7.17 -8.15 0.10
C PRO A 59 -7.30 -8.79 -1.29
N ASP A 60 -7.68 -10.07 -1.33
CA ASP A 60 -7.94 -10.77 -2.60
C ASP A 60 -9.14 -10.22 -3.37
N ARG A 61 -10.06 -9.53 -2.68
CA ARG A 61 -11.24 -8.89 -3.25
C ARG A 61 -11.51 -7.54 -2.60
N ALA A 62 -11.77 -6.52 -3.41
CA ALA A 62 -12.27 -5.23 -2.96
C ALA A 62 -13.79 -5.28 -2.76
N LEU A 63 -14.29 -4.60 -1.73
CA LEU A 63 -15.73 -4.36 -1.58
C LEU A 63 -16.21 -3.39 -2.67
N PRO A 64 -17.47 -3.52 -3.14
CA PRO A 64 -18.06 -2.53 -4.03
C PRO A 64 -18.18 -1.18 -3.32
N PRO A 65 -18.17 -0.06 -4.08
CA PRO A 65 -18.48 1.26 -3.52
C PRO A 65 -19.81 1.26 -2.77
N TYR A 66 -19.84 2.01 -1.67
CA TYR A 66 -21.01 2.05 -0.78
C TYR A 66 -22.26 2.53 -1.52
N ASP A 67 -22.10 3.55 -2.36
CA ASP A 67 -23.10 4.21 -3.19
C ASP A 67 -23.41 3.51 -4.52
N MET A 68 -22.73 2.40 -4.84
CA MET A 68 -22.98 1.67 -6.08
C MET A 68 -24.43 1.10 -6.12
N PRO A 69 -25.18 1.30 -7.23
CA PRO A 69 -26.52 0.75 -7.41
C PRO A 69 -26.57 -0.77 -7.23
N ALA A 70 -27.67 -1.29 -6.68
CA ALA A 70 -27.80 -2.71 -6.35
C ALA A 70 -27.64 -3.65 -7.57
N HIS A 71 -28.07 -3.21 -8.75
CA HIS A 71 -27.94 -4.00 -9.99
C HIS A 71 -26.49 -4.08 -10.48
N GLU A 72 -25.68 -3.04 -10.23
CA GLU A 72 -24.24 -3.03 -10.53
C GLU A 72 -23.44 -3.81 -9.49
N LYS A 73 -23.81 -3.72 -8.20
CA LYS A 73 -23.18 -4.51 -7.12
C LYS A 73 -23.21 -6.02 -7.41
N LYS A 74 -24.27 -6.52 -8.05
CA LYS A 74 -24.37 -7.93 -8.47
C LYS A 74 -23.33 -8.35 -9.53
N ARG A 75 -22.81 -7.40 -10.29
CA ARG A 75 -21.81 -7.61 -11.35
C ARG A 75 -20.41 -7.16 -10.92
N TRP A 76 -20.24 -6.77 -9.66
CA TRP A 76 -18.96 -6.27 -9.15
C TRP A 76 -17.91 -7.36 -9.11
N ASP A 77 -16.89 -7.25 -9.96
CA ASP A 77 -15.70 -8.08 -9.87
C ASP A 77 -14.70 -7.46 -8.89
N GLY A 78 -14.87 -7.82 -7.61
CA GLY A 78 -13.98 -7.38 -6.55
C GLY A 78 -12.53 -7.84 -6.73
N ARG A 79 -12.27 -8.94 -7.46
CA ARG A 79 -10.92 -9.44 -7.70
C ARG A 79 -10.23 -8.57 -8.75
N ALA A 80 -10.89 -8.32 -9.88
CA ALA A 80 -10.37 -7.41 -10.90
C ALA A 80 -10.16 -6.00 -10.34
N ALA A 81 -11.10 -5.51 -9.53
CA ALA A 81 -11.00 -4.20 -8.88
C ALA A 81 -9.84 -4.11 -7.87
N ALA A 82 -9.54 -5.17 -7.13
CA ALA A 82 -8.37 -5.20 -6.25
C ALA A 82 -7.06 -5.21 -7.06
N ALA A 83 -7.02 -5.94 -8.19
CA ALA A 83 -5.84 -6.08 -9.03
C ALA A 83 -5.49 -4.82 -9.83
N SER A 84 -6.48 -4.02 -10.24
CA SER A 84 -6.27 -2.81 -11.05
C SER A 84 -5.88 -1.57 -10.24
N ARG A 85 -6.05 -1.58 -8.92
CA ARG A 85 -5.66 -0.47 -8.05
C ARG A 85 -4.14 -0.40 -7.89
N ALA A 86 -3.63 0.82 -7.73
CA ALA A 86 -2.26 1.02 -7.28
C ALA A 86 -2.16 0.76 -5.77
N TRP A 87 -1.14 0.01 -5.36
CA TRP A 87 -0.84 -0.31 -3.98
C TRP A 87 0.65 -0.06 -3.73
N TYR A 88 1.03 0.09 -2.47
CA TYR A 88 2.43 0.19 -2.08
C TYR A 88 3.12 -1.17 -2.11
N VAL A 89 4.45 -1.13 -2.09
CA VAL A 89 5.33 -2.29 -1.91
C VAL A 89 6.26 -2.04 -0.72
N LEU A 90 6.71 -3.11 -0.09
CA LEU A 90 7.78 -3.03 0.91
C LEU A 90 9.06 -2.49 0.26
N HIS A 91 9.72 -1.56 0.92
CA HIS A 91 10.95 -0.96 0.41
C HIS A 91 12.07 -2.00 0.32
N VAL A 92 12.69 -2.09 -0.86
CA VAL A 92 13.89 -2.88 -1.11
C VAL A 92 14.95 -1.93 -1.63
N HIS A 93 16.12 -1.89 -0.97
CA HIS A 93 17.16 -0.92 -1.29
C HIS A 93 17.64 -1.04 -2.74
N GLY A 94 17.71 0.10 -3.43
CA GLY A 94 18.18 0.17 -4.83
C GLY A 94 17.21 -0.45 -5.83
N LYS A 95 15.92 -0.61 -5.45
CA LYS A 95 14.87 -1.12 -6.33
C LYS A 95 13.69 -0.16 -6.38
N THR A 96 13.23 0.13 -7.59
CA THR A 96 11.99 0.89 -7.81
C THR A 96 10.77 0.03 -7.45
N SER A 97 9.62 0.66 -7.24
CA SER A 97 8.38 -0.06 -6.94
C SER A 97 8.02 -1.06 -8.04
N GLN A 98 8.22 -0.68 -9.31
CA GLN A 98 7.98 -1.54 -10.46
C GLN A 98 8.89 -2.77 -10.48
N GLN A 99 10.19 -2.57 -10.23
CA GLN A 99 11.15 -3.67 -10.16
C GLN A 99 10.79 -4.67 -9.06
N ILE A 100 10.28 -4.20 -7.92
CA ILE A 100 9.86 -5.07 -6.81
C ILE A 100 8.65 -5.93 -7.21
N VAL A 101 7.70 -5.38 -7.97
CA VAL A 101 6.53 -6.13 -8.47
C VAL A 101 6.95 -7.22 -9.46
N GLU A 102 7.93 -6.93 -10.31
CA GLU A 102 8.44 -7.83 -11.34
C GLU A 102 9.40 -8.91 -10.79
N MET A 103 9.89 -8.75 -9.55
CA MET A 103 10.73 -9.78 -8.94
C MET A 103 9.93 -11.08 -8.78
N PRO A 104 10.51 -12.24 -9.15
CA PRO A 104 9.90 -13.52 -8.88
C PRO A 104 9.63 -13.61 -7.37
N ARG A 105 8.37 -13.76 -6.98
CA ARG A 105 8.02 -14.11 -5.60
C ARG A 105 8.69 -15.44 -5.33
N ARG A 106 9.87 -15.43 -4.69
CA ARG A 106 10.44 -16.66 -4.16
C ARG A 106 9.37 -17.23 -3.25
N GLN A 107 8.83 -18.38 -3.65
CA GLN A 107 7.92 -19.17 -2.85
C GLN A 107 8.68 -19.47 -1.55
N THR A 108 8.42 -18.72 -0.50
CA THR A 108 8.69 -19.17 0.86
C THR A 108 7.83 -20.41 1.04
N THR A 109 8.50 -21.55 0.97
CA THR A 109 8.00 -22.89 1.29
C THR A 109 7.76 -22.99 2.79
#